data_AF-A0A8S3X2S0-F1
#
_entry.id   AF-A0A8S3X2S0-F1
#
_cell.length_a   1.000
_cell.length_b   1.000
_cell.length_c   1.000
_cell.angle_alpha   90.00
_cell.angle_beta   90.00
_cell.angle_gamma   90.00
#
_symmetry.space_group_name_H-M   'P 1'
#
loop_
_entity.id
_entity.type
_entity.pdbx_description
1 polymer ?
#
loop_
_entity_poly.entity_id
_entity_poly.type
_entity_poly.pdbx_seq_one_letter_code
_entity_poly.pdbx_strand_id
1 'polypeptide(L)'
;MEIHVLLFQIPGRCAHRHGHDISTETPELLEVRHDNTTHHGKERGGWSQWSEWSLCSRTCDGGVSRQLRTCSSPAGCRGEPVRYKICNMQPCRGNITLLEDDVWREQQCSAHDSTPYGGELFHWTSHRDDAEPCALTCRGTPQHSGQRPEPTVSLDDDDRVVVAVLAARVSDGTRCRPGSLDMCIDGRCQFITLESSETDFVKPYSNHFEFLYSKDPDRLSQVPLCL
;
A
#
# COMPACT_ATOMS: atom_id res chain seq x y z
N MET A 1 22.95 54.85 23.74
CA MET A 1 21.88 54.04 24.37
C MET A 1 22.26 52.58 24.14
N GLU A 2 23.03 52.07 25.08
CA GLU A 2 23.29 50.64 25.28
C GLU A 2 22.06 49.98 25.91
N ILE A 3 21.76 48.74 25.53
CA ILE A 3 21.01 47.75 26.34
C ILE A 3 21.65 46.40 26.01
N HIS A 4 22.61 45.94 26.83
CA HIS A 4 22.45 44.99 27.94
C HIS A 4 22.14 43.53 27.55
N VAL A 5 23.23 42.77 27.53
CA VAL A 5 23.48 41.36 27.93
C VAL A 5 22.34 40.69 28.71
N LEU A 6 22.08 39.39 28.44
CA LEU A 6 21.99 38.35 29.48
C LEU A 6 22.37 36.96 28.90
N LEU A 7 23.61 36.55 29.21
CA LEU A 7 24.13 35.18 29.24
C LEU A 7 23.93 34.65 30.67
N PHE A 8 23.21 33.54 30.87
CA PHE A 8 23.15 32.73 32.08
C PHE A 8 22.66 31.33 31.64
N GLN A 9 23.17 30.15 32.05
CA GLN A 9 24.27 29.73 32.91
C GLN A 9 24.45 28.20 32.70
N ILE A 10 25.68 27.70 32.86
CA ILE A 10 26.05 26.27 32.93
C ILE A 10 25.79 25.76 34.37
N PRO A 11 25.60 24.45 34.62
CA PRO A 11 26.72 23.65 35.17
C PRO A 11 26.78 22.27 34.50
N GLY A 12 27.91 21.64 34.19
CA GLY A 12 29.19 21.54 34.89
C GLY A 12 29.53 20.03 34.92
N ARG A 13 30.47 19.58 34.07
CA ARG A 13 31.79 18.95 34.38
C ARG A 13 31.69 17.63 35.18
N CYS A 14 32.42 16.57 34.83
CA CYS A 14 33.89 16.40 34.78
C CYS A 14 34.23 15.10 34.00
N ALA A 15 35.45 14.67 33.67
CA ALA A 15 36.78 15.21 33.35
C ALA A 15 37.68 13.95 33.20
N HIS A 16 38.52 13.89 32.16
CA HIS A 16 39.62 12.91 32.03
C HIS A 16 40.73 13.21 33.06
N ARG A 17 41.34 12.19 33.69
CA ARG A 17 42.80 11.89 33.61
C ARG A 17 43.22 10.60 34.34
N HIS A 18 44.29 10.02 33.81
CA HIS A 18 45.12 8.88 34.22
C HIS A 18 45.46 8.73 35.71
N GLY A 19 45.60 7.46 36.13
CA GLY A 19 46.42 6.99 37.25
C GLY A 19 46.82 5.53 37.03
N HIS A 20 48.11 5.31 36.81
CA HIS A 20 48.79 4.02 36.70
C HIS A 20 49.12 3.53 38.12
N ASP A 21 48.97 2.24 38.43
CA ASP A 21 49.90 1.57 39.34
C ASP A 21 49.96 0.05 39.10
N ILE A 22 51.17 -0.49 39.25
CA ILE A 22 51.63 -1.85 38.89
C ILE A 22 51.92 -2.64 40.18
N SER A 23 51.53 -3.92 40.21
CA SER A 23 52.19 -5.00 40.98
C SER A 23 51.60 -6.34 40.48
N THR A 24 52.29 -7.04 39.57
CA THR A 24 53.25 -8.15 39.77
C THR A 24 52.64 -9.51 40.17
N GLU A 25 52.82 -10.48 39.25
CA GLU A 25 52.98 -11.95 39.42
C GLU A 25 51.71 -12.77 39.73
N THR A 26 51.35 -13.92 39.11
CA THR A 26 52.01 -14.93 38.23
C THR A 26 50.92 -15.77 37.50
N PRO A 27 51.28 -16.61 36.50
CA PRO A 27 50.33 -17.23 35.57
C PRO A 27 50.01 -18.70 35.90
N GLU A 28 48.74 -19.09 35.95
CA GLU A 28 48.37 -20.51 35.76
C GLU A 28 46.90 -20.71 35.34
N LEU A 29 46.75 -21.56 34.32
CA LEU A 29 45.60 -22.41 33.98
C LEU A 29 44.27 -21.74 33.57
N LEU A 30 44.13 -21.61 32.26
CA LEU A 30 42.85 -21.75 31.55
C LEU A 30 42.21 -23.11 31.87
N GLU A 31 41.21 -23.13 32.75
CA GLU A 31 40.12 -24.10 32.66
C GLU A 31 38.83 -23.34 32.33
N VAL A 32 38.62 -23.08 31.04
CA VAL A 32 37.29 -22.74 30.54
C VAL A 32 36.47 -24.01 30.60
N ARG A 33 35.62 -24.14 31.63
CA ARG A 33 34.50 -25.07 31.62
C ARG A 33 33.68 -24.79 30.36
N HIS A 34 33.87 -25.64 29.35
CA HIS A 34 32.95 -25.72 28.25
C HIS A 34 31.68 -26.37 28.79
N ASP A 35 30.71 -25.54 29.18
CA ASP A 35 29.34 -26.01 29.35
C ASP A 35 28.83 -26.41 27.97
N ASN A 36 29.10 -27.67 27.60
CA ASN A 36 28.52 -28.32 26.45
C ASN A 36 27.08 -28.70 26.79
N THR A 37 26.22 -27.70 26.89
CA THR A 37 24.77 -27.90 26.91
C THR A 37 24.28 -28.02 25.47
N THR A 38 24.59 -29.17 24.86
CA THR A 38 23.76 -29.73 23.79
C THR A 38 22.40 -30.09 24.35
N HIS A 39 21.50 -29.11 24.35
CA HIS A 39 20.07 -29.38 24.22
C HIS A 39 19.46 -28.35 23.27
N HIS A 40 19.98 -28.31 22.04
CA HIS A 40 19.21 -27.81 20.92
C HIS A 40 18.13 -28.86 20.65
N GLY A 41 17.05 -28.77 21.45
CA GLY A 41 15.83 -29.48 21.19
C GLY A 41 15.50 -29.24 19.73
N LYS A 42 15.45 -30.32 18.96
CA LYS A 42 15.03 -30.34 17.57
C LYS A 42 13.74 -29.53 17.47
N GLU A 43 13.86 -28.26 17.09
CA GLU A 43 12.71 -27.45 16.75
C GLU A 43 12.00 -28.28 15.69
N ARG A 44 10.80 -28.72 16.01
CA ARG A 44 9.91 -29.25 15.00
C ARG A 44 9.57 -28.02 14.15
N GLY A 45 10.40 -27.79 13.14
CA GLY A 45 10.40 -26.58 12.33
C GLY A 45 8.98 -26.27 11.87
N GLY A 46 8.66 -24.98 11.82
CA GLY A 46 7.32 -24.49 11.58
C GLY A 46 7.36 -23.08 11.02
N TRP A 47 6.21 -22.43 10.96
CA TRP A 47 6.17 -21.01 10.62
C TRP A 47 6.82 -20.19 11.74
N SER A 48 7.65 -19.21 11.35
CA SER A 48 8.06 -18.13 12.24
C SER A 48 6.83 -17.33 12.69
N GLN A 49 7.03 -16.47 13.69
CA GLN A 49 6.09 -15.38 13.93
C GLN A 49 5.98 -14.51 12.68
N TRP A 50 4.81 -13.89 12.50
CA TRP A 50 4.63 -12.88 11.47
C TRP A 50 5.54 -11.68 11.75
N SER A 51 6.08 -11.10 10.68
CA SER A 51 6.76 -9.80 10.75
C SER A 51 5.80 -8.71 11.20
N GLU A 52 6.33 -7.52 11.48
CA GLU A 52 5.52 -6.32 11.51
C GLU A 52 4.86 -6.07 10.16
N TRP A 53 3.72 -5.36 10.17
CA TRP A 53 3.07 -4.91 8.94
C TRP A 53 3.98 -3.95 8.18
N SER A 54 4.06 -4.11 6.86
CA SER A 54 4.69 -3.12 6.00
C SER A 54 3.95 -1.78 6.06
N LEU A 55 4.64 -0.71 5.65
CA LEU A 55 3.97 0.53 5.30
C LEU A 55 2.84 0.25 4.30
N CYS A 56 1.77 1.02 4.43
CA CYS A 56 0.65 0.94 3.50
C CYS A 56 1.11 1.38 2.11
N SER A 57 0.67 0.69 1.06
CA SER A 57 1.00 1.08 -0.32
C SER A 57 0.48 2.47 -0.69
N ARG A 58 -0.53 2.98 0.04
CA ARG A 58 -1.21 4.25 -0.23
C ARG A 58 -1.52 4.98 1.08
N THR A 59 -1.68 6.29 1.01
CA THR A 59 -1.98 7.16 2.16
C THR A 59 -3.45 7.53 2.29
N CYS A 60 -4.30 7.16 1.33
CA CYS A 60 -5.76 7.39 1.29
C CYS A 60 -6.43 6.51 0.22
N ASP A 61 -7.77 6.48 0.20
CA ASP A 61 -8.66 5.71 -0.69
C ASP A 61 -8.41 4.19 -0.69
N GLY A 62 -7.85 3.66 0.40
CA GLY A 62 -7.54 2.25 0.60
C GLY A 62 -6.25 1.79 -0.10
N GLY A 63 -5.27 1.37 0.69
CA GLY A 63 -4.07 0.68 0.23
C GLY A 63 -3.94 -0.70 0.86
N VAL A 64 -2.82 -1.36 0.59
CA VAL A 64 -2.50 -2.68 1.14
C VAL A 64 -1.21 -2.64 1.97
N SER A 65 -1.24 -3.31 3.12
CA SER A 65 -0.07 -3.64 3.93
C SER A 65 0.13 -5.15 3.91
N ARG A 66 1.40 -5.60 3.96
CA ARG A 66 1.75 -7.02 3.98
C ARG A 66 2.51 -7.42 5.24
N GLN A 67 2.36 -8.67 5.64
CA GLN A 67 3.20 -9.34 6.62
C GLN A 67 3.82 -10.59 6.03
N LEU A 68 5.02 -10.92 6.49
CA LEU A 68 5.80 -12.07 6.02
C LEU A 68 6.09 -13.02 7.19
N ARG A 69 6.21 -14.30 6.89
CA ARG A 69 6.73 -15.32 7.81
C ARG A 69 7.56 -16.33 7.03
N THR A 70 8.50 -16.98 7.70
CA THR A 70 9.39 -17.98 7.09
C THR A 70 9.07 -19.37 7.63
N CYS A 71 9.24 -20.40 6.81
CA CYS A 71 9.04 -21.78 7.21
C CYS A 71 10.39 -22.45 7.46
N SER A 72 10.62 -22.97 8.66
CA SER A 72 11.81 -23.75 9.00
C SER A 72 11.58 -25.27 8.96
N SER A 73 10.37 -25.71 8.62
CA SER A 73 10.03 -27.13 8.49
C SER A 73 10.66 -27.74 7.23
N PRO A 74 11.44 -28.84 7.33
CA PRO A 74 11.97 -29.54 6.15
C PRO A 74 10.88 -30.20 5.30
N ALA A 75 9.70 -30.46 5.86
CA ALA A 75 8.55 -31.00 5.13
C ALA A 75 7.68 -29.89 4.48
N GLY A 76 8.09 -28.62 4.59
CA GLY A 76 7.26 -27.47 4.25
C GLY A 76 6.22 -27.17 5.33
N CYS A 77 5.56 -26.01 5.19
CA CYS A 77 4.54 -25.55 6.10
C CYS A 77 3.23 -25.33 5.34
N ARG A 78 2.10 -25.69 5.95
CA ARG A 78 0.77 -25.45 5.35
C ARG A 78 0.37 -23.98 5.54
N GLY A 79 -0.19 -23.38 4.49
CA GLY A 79 -0.64 -21.98 4.45
C GLY A 79 0.38 -21.05 3.78
N GLU A 80 0.05 -19.77 3.73
CA GLU A 80 0.78 -18.78 2.93
C GLU A 80 1.93 -18.16 3.72
N PRO A 81 3.08 -17.85 3.07
CA PRO A 81 4.18 -17.12 3.69
C PRO A 81 3.92 -15.62 3.81
N VAL A 82 2.84 -15.12 3.20
CA VAL A 82 2.45 -13.72 3.15
C VAL A 82 0.98 -13.59 3.53
N ARG A 83 0.64 -12.55 4.29
CA ARG A 83 -0.75 -12.11 4.47
C ARG A 83 -0.88 -10.61 4.25
N TYR A 84 -2.10 -10.17 3.96
CA TYR A 84 -2.39 -8.80 3.58
C TYR A 84 -3.54 -8.24 4.39
N LYS A 85 -3.55 -6.92 4.56
CA LYS A 85 -4.70 -6.19 5.08
C LYS A 85 -4.88 -4.88 4.34
N ILE A 86 -6.10 -4.36 4.40
CA ILE A 86 -6.43 -3.03 3.90
C ILE A 86 -5.99 -1.99 4.94
N CYS A 87 -5.50 -0.86 4.46
CA CYS A 87 -5.06 0.26 5.29
C CYS A 87 -5.45 1.59 4.63
N ASN A 88 -5.51 2.67 5.42
CA ASN A 88 -5.72 4.03 4.90
C ASN A 88 -6.98 4.21 4.04
N MET A 89 -8.14 3.76 4.56
CA MET A 89 -9.45 3.81 3.87
C MET A 89 -10.07 5.21 3.79
N GLN A 90 -9.52 6.20 4.50
CA GLN A 90 -9.99 7.57 4.41
C GLN A 90 -9.90 8.09 2.97
N PRO A 91 -10.90 8.86 2.49
CA PRO A 91 -10.86 9.43 1.15
C PRO A 91 -9.64 10.34 0.92
N CYS A 92 -9.11 10.36 -0.31
CA CYS A 92 -8.09 11.34 -0.67
C CYS A 92 -8.69 12.76 -0.75
N ARG A 93 -7.91 13.79 -0.40
CA ARG A 93 -8.33 15.20 -0.56
C ARG A 93 -8.31 15.56 -2.05
N GLY A 94 -9.47 15.69 -2.67
CA GLY A 94 -9.66 16.02 -4.09
C GLY A 94 -11.13 15.97 -4.47
N ASN A 95 -11.49 16.37 -5.70
CA ASN A 95 -12.89 16.34 -6.15
C ASN A 95 -13.46 14.92 -6.01
N ILE A 96 -14.38 14.80 -5.06
CA ILE A 96 -15.11 13.59 -4.63
C ILE A 96 -16.10 13.14 -5.72
N THR A 97 -15.93 13.62 -6.96
CA THR A 97 -16.88 13.41 -8.06
C THR A 97 -16.78 12.02 -8.67
N LEU A 98 -15.76 11.22 -8.34
CA LEU A 98 -15.61 9.87 -8.87
C LEU A 98 -15.70 8.86 -7.71
N LEU A 99 -16.94 8.48 -7.40
CA LEU A 99 -17.28 7.18 -6.85
C LEU A 99 -16.98 6.05 -7.88
N GLU A 100 -15.90 6.17 -8.65
CA GLU A 100 -15.55 5.24 -9.70
C GLU A 100 -14.46 4.32 -9.16
N ASP A 101 -14.76 3.02 -9.11
CA ASP A 101 -13.90 1.93 -8.60
C ASP A 101 -12.55 1.79 -9.36
N ASP A 102 -12.25 2.71 -10.29
CA ASP A 102 -11.30 2.57 -11.40
C ASP A 102 -10.25 3.69 -11.47
N VAL A 103 -10.33 4.74 -10.64
CA VAL A 103 -9.43 5.93 -10.72
C VAL A 103 -7.94 5.55 -10.76
N TRP A 104 -7.51 4.55 -9.98
CA TRP A 104 -6.11 4.13 -9.97
C TRP A 104 -5.69 3.34 -11.19
N ARG A 105 -6.62 2.61 -11.82
CA ARG A 105 -6.36 1.94 -13.08
C ARG A 105 -6.30 2.98 -14.21
N GLU A 106 -7.18 3.97 -14.16
CA GLU A 106 -7.22 5.11 -15.08
C GLU A 106 -5.91 5.91 -15.06
N GLN A 107 -5.38 6.21 -13.87
CA GLN A 107 -4.09 6.90 -13.74
C GLN A 107 -2.93 6.10 -14.34
N GLN A 108 -2.95 4.78 -14.20
CA GLN A 108 -1.91 3.92 -14.77
C GLN A 108 -2.02 3.85 -16.30
N CYS A 109 -3.23 3.81 -16.86
CA CYS A 109 -3.43 3.87 -18.30
C CYS A 109 -3.00 5.22 -18.88
N SER A 110 -3.51 6.33 -18.33
CA SER A 110 -3.20 7.68 -18.82
C SER A 110 -1.72 8.08 -18.71
N ALA A 111 -0.94 7.42 -17.85
CA ALA A 111 0.51 7.57 -17.83
C ALA A 111 1.18 7.22 -19.18
N HIS A 112 0.51 6.42 -20.02
CA HIS A 112 0.97 6.04 -21.35
C HIS A 112 0.55 7.01 -22.47
N ASP A 113 -0.21 8.07 -22.18
CA ASP A 113 -0.73 9.02 -23.18
C ASP A 113 0.36 9.74 -23.98
N SER A 114 1.58 9.81 -23.43
CA SER A 114 2.74 10.42 -24.08
C SER A 114 3.68 9.43 -24.76
N THR A 115 3.34 8.13 -24.73
CA THR A 115 4.14 7.06 -25.33
C THR A 115 3.48 6.54 -26.61
N PRO A 116 4.12 6.63 -27.78
CA PRO A 116 3.55 6.13 -29.02
C PRO A 116 3.30 4.62 -29.00
N TYR A 117 2.10 4.19 -29.39
CA TYR A 117 1.72 2.79 -29.60
C TYR A 117 1.51 2.57 -31.11
N GLY A 118 2.32 1.70 -31.71
CA GLY A 118 2.30 1.54 -33.17
C GLY A 118 2.68 2.81 -33.95
N GLY A 119 3.35 3.77 -33.31
CA GLY A 119 3.75 5.05 -33.92
C GLY A 119 2.74 6.20 -33.77
N GLU A 120 1.57 5.94 -33.19
CA GLU A 120 0.54 6.95 -32.91
C GLU A 120 0.36 7.17 -31.40
N LEU A 121 -0.11 8.35 -31.01
CA LEU A 121 -0.45 8.64 -29.62
C LEU A 121 -1.94 8.35 -29.39
N PHE A 122 -2.24 7.83 -28.21
CA PHE A 122 -3.59 7.46 -27.80
C PHE A 122 -3.90 8.08 -26.45
N HIS A 123 -5.15 8.47 -26.24
CA HIS A 123 -5.68 8.77 -24.93
C HIS A 123 -6.15 7.44 -24.33
N TRP A 124 -5.46 6.99 -23.28
CA TRP A 124 -5.66 5.69 -22.67
C TRP A 124 -6.56 5.78 -21.45
N THR A 125 -7.67 5.07 -21.52
CA THR A 125 -8.56 4.85 -20.39
C THR A 125 -8.48 3.42 -19.88
N SER A 126 -8.91 3.20 -18.65
CA SER A 126 -8.98 1.86 -18.05
C SER A 126 -9.88 0.93 -18.87
N HIS A 127 -9.44 -0.33 -19.01
CA HIS A 127 -10.24 -1.42 -19.54
C HIS A 127 -10.14 -2.62 -18.58
N ARG A 128 -11.28 -3.19 -18.19
CA ARG A 128 -11.31 -4.37 -17.32
C ARG A 128 -11.46 -5.62 -18.16
N ASP A 129 -10.54 -6.55 -17.96
CA ASP A 129 -10.60 -7.90 -18.47
C ASP A 129 -10.77 -8.86 -17.27
N ASP A 130 -11.89 -9.56 -17.20
CA ASP A 130 -12.18 -10.48 -16.09
C ASP A 130 -11.31 -11.75 -16.13
N ALA A 131 -10.74 -12.10 -17.29
CA ALA A 131 -9.81 -13.23 -17.41
C ALA A 131 -8.44 -12.87 -16.83
N GLU A 132 -7.96 -11.65 -17.06
CA GLU A 132 -6.69 -11.12 -16.55
C GLU A 132 -6.89 -9.81 -15.77
N PRO A 133 -7.60 -9.82 -14.63
CA PRO A 133 -8.06 -8.60 -13.96
C PRO A 133 -6.94 -7.76 -13.34
N CYS A 134 -5.72 -8.30 -13.28
CA CYS A 134 -4.55 -7.61 -12.78
C CYS A 134 -3.52 -7.25 -13.86
N ALA A 135 -3.76 -7.57 -15.13
CA ALA A 135 -3.02 -6.96 -16.22
C ALA A 135 -3.48 -5.51 -16.41
N LEU A 136 -2.56 -4.63 -16.86
CA LEU A 136 -2.91 -3.26 -17.21
C LEU A 136 -3.45 -3.24 -18.65
N THR A 137 -4.70 -3.64 -18.80
CA THR A 137 -5.43 -3.53 -20.06
C THR A 137 -6.04 -2.14 -20.16
N CYS A 138 -5.80 -1.44 -21.26
CA CYS A 138 -6.26 -0.08 -21.49
C CYS A 138 -6.97 0.02 -22.84
N ARG A 139 -7.96 0.90 -22.90
CA ARG A 139 -8.69 1.28 -24.11
C ARG A 139 -8.13 2.61 -24.61
N GLY A 140 -7.58 2.63 -25.82
CA GLY A 140 -6.98 3.81 -26.43
C GLY A 140 -7.88 4.41 -27.49
N THR A 141 -8.06 5.74 -27.46
CA THR A 141 -8.61 6.51 -28.59
C THR A 141 -7.51 7.37 -29.21
N PRO A 142 -7.37 7.44 -30.55
CA PRO A 142 -6.29 8.18 -31.18
C PRO A 142 -6.30 9.66 -30.77
N GLN A 143 -5.18 10.19 -30.28
CA GLN A 143 -5.01 11.62 -30.09
C GLN A 143 -4.79 12.23 -31.47
N HIS A 144 -5.81 12.88 -32.04
CA HIS A 144 -5.71 13.47 -33.37
C HIS A 144 -4.47 14.37 -33.51
N SER A 145 -3.52 13.94 -34.34
CA SER A 145 -2.37 14.74 -34.76
C SER A 145 -2.80 15.80 -35.79
N GLY A 146 -3.59 16.79 -35.37
CA GLY A 146 -3.67 18.11 -36.00
C GLY A 146 -4.04 18.24 -37.50
N GLN A 147 -4.44 17.19 -38.21
CA GLN A 147 -4.89 17.29 -39.60
C GLN A 147 -6.17 16.50 -39.80
N ARG A 148 -7.28 17.23 -39.92
CA ARG A 148 -8.56 16.74 -40.40
C ARG A 148 -8.43 16.51 -41.91
N PRO A 149 -8.50 15.27 -42.44
CA PRO A 149 -8.84 15.11 -43.84
C PRO A 149 -10.30 15.56 -44.02
N GLU A 150 -10.56 16.30 -45.09
CA GLU A 150 -11.90 16.66 -45.59
C GLU A 150 -12.86 15.46 -45.59
N PRO A 151 -14.18 15.70 -45.43
CA PRO A 151 -15.15 14.67 -45.09
C PRO A 151 -15.41 13.78 -46.30
N THR A 152 -14.71 12.65 -46.38
CA THR A 152 -15.08 11.56 -47.27
C THR A 152 -15.00 10.25 -46.51
N VAL A 153 -16.18 9.67 -46.29
CA VAL A 153 -16.45 8.44 -45.54
C VAL A 153 -16.48 8.64 -44.01
N SER A 154 -17.69 8.83 -43.48
CA SER A 154 -18.05 8.54 -42.10
C SER A 154 -17.87 7.04 -41.84
N LEU A 155 -16.64 6.64 -41.53
CA LEU A 155 -16.43 5.48 -40.67
C LEU A 155 -16.67 5.99 -39.26
N ASP A 156 -17.58 5.33 -38.55
CA ASP A 156 -18.01 5.75 -37.23
C ASP A 156 -16.77 5.82 -36.31
N ASP A 157 -16.58 6.91 -35.58
CA ASP A 157 -15.43 7.18 -34.69
C ASP A 157 -15.17 6.05 -33.65
N ASP A 158 -16.10 5.12 -33.50
CA ASP A 158 -16.01 3.93 -32.66
C ASP A 158 -15.06 2.85 -33.22
N ASP A 159 -14.78 2.85 -34.52
CA ASP A 159 -13.94 1.83 -35.19
C ASP A 159 -12.42 2.00 -34.95
N ARG A 160 -11.98 3.15 -34.40
CA ARG A 160 -10.54 3.41 -34.12
C ARG A 160 -10.14 3.19 -32.67
N VAL A 161 -10.98 2.51 -31.90
CA VAL A 161 -10.69 2.15 -30.52
C VAL A 161 -9.77 0.93 -30.49
N VAL A 162 -8.65 1.05 -29.79
CA VAL A 162 -7.76 -0.10 -29.54
C VAL A 162 -7.86 -0.55 -28.09
N VAL A 163 -7.83 -1.85 -27.86
CA VAL A 163 -7.66 -2.43 -26.51
C VAL A 163 -6.32 -3.14 -26.49
N ALA A 164 -5.46 -2.75 -25.56
CA ALA A 164 -4.10 -3.28 -25.48
C ALA A 164 -3.68 -3.51 -24.04
N VAL A 165 -2.85 -4.54 -23.83
CA VAL A 165 -2.18 -4.79 -22.55
C VAL A 165 -0.90 -3.97 -22.53
N LEU A 166 -0.90 -2.86 -21.79
CA LEU A 166 0.24 -1.93 -21.71
C LEU A 166 1.29 -2.37 -20.68
N ALA A 167 0.88 -3.17 -19.69
CA ALA A 167 1.79 -3.80 -18.75
C ALA A 167 1.22 -5.15 -18.25
N ALA A 168 2.13 -6.09 -17.98
CA ALA A 168 1.77 -7.42 -17.48
C ALA A 168 1.07 -7.39 -16.11
N ARG A 169 1.29 -6.33 -15.31
CA ARG A 169 0.60 -6.14 -14.04
C ARG A 169 0.32 -4.66 -13.75
N VAL A 170 -0.82 -4.40 -13.14
CA VAL A 170 -1.11 -3.16 -12.43
C VAL A 170 -0.31 -3.08 -11.12
N SER A 171 -0.21 -1.87 -10.57
CA SER A 171 0.43 -1.60 -9.29
C SER A 171 -0.34 -2.24 -8.14
N ASP A 172 0.40 -2.73 -7.13
CA ASP A 172 -0.17 -3.39 -5.97
C ASP A 172 -1.17 -2.47 -5.23
N GLY A 173 -2.34 -3.02 -4.91
CA GLY A 173 -3.46 -2.29 -4.29
C GLY A 173 -4.49 -1.74 -5.29
N THR A 174 -4.27 -1.88 -6.60
CA THR A 174 -5.30 -1.56 -7.61
C THR A 174 -6.46 -2.55 -7.49
N ARG A 175 -7.72 -2.08 -7.46
CA ARG A 175 -8.90 -2.97 -7.39
C ARG A 175 -8.99 -3.88 -8.62
N CYS A 176 -9.12 -5.18 -8.40
CA CYS A 176 -9.31 -6.13 -9.51
C CYS A 176 -10.78 -6.34 -9.87
N ARG A 177 -11.69 -6.36 -8.89
CA ARG A 177 -13.12 -6.63 -9.14
C ARG A 177 -13.99 -5.46 -8.69
N PRO A 178 -14.90 -4.95 -9.55
CA PRO A 178 -15.87 -3.91 -9.18
C PRO A 178 -16.70 -4.29 -7.95
N GLY A 179 -17.04 -3.31 -7.11
CA GLY A 179 -17.85 -3.53 -5.91
C GLY A 179 -17.23 -4.40 -4.80
N SER A 180 -15.97 -4.84 -4.96
CA SER A 180 -15.23 -5.60 -3.96
C SER A 180 -14.02 -4.84 -3.42
N LEU A 181 -13.47 -5.33 -2.32
CA LEU A 181 -12.19 -4.86 -1.79
C LEU A 181 -11.00 -5.67 -2.31
N ASP A 182 -11.22 -6.49 -3.33
CA ASP A 182 -10.19 -7.36 -3.88
C ASP A 182 -9.17 -6.52 -4.64
N MET A 183 -7.89 -6.78 -4.36
CA MET A 183 -6.78 -5.98 -4.86
C MET A 183 -5.80 -6.84 -5.64
N CYS A 184 -5.24 -6.26 -6.69
CA CYS A 184 -4.09 -6.83 -7.37
C CYS A 184 -2.86 -6.73 -6.48
N ILE A 185 -2.21 -7.86 -6.27
CA ILE A 185 -0.95 -7.96 -5.55
C ILE A 185 -0.07 -8.97 -6.25
N ASP A 186 1.11 -8.53 -6.68
CA ASP A 186 2.05 -9.33 -7.46
C ASP A 186 1.40 -9.97 -8.70
N GLY A 187 0.56 -9.18 -9.39
CA GLY A 187 -0.15 -9.61 -10.60
C GLY A 187 -1.32 -10.58 -10.36
N ARG A 188 -1.69 -10.88 -9.10
CA ARG A 188 -2.82 -11.75 -8.77
C ARG A 188 -3.92 -10.97 -8.06
N CYS A 189 -5.19 -11.26 -8.40
CA CYS A 189 -6.33 -10.68 -7.72
C CYS A 189 -6.55 -11.40 -6.37
N GLN A 190 -6.15 -10.74 -5.29
CA GLN A 190 -6.22 -11.26 -3.94
C GLN A 190 -7.50 -10.80 -3.24
N PHE A 191 -8.18 -11.75 -2.61
CA PHE A 191 -9.27 -11.45 -1.70
C PHE A 191 -8.68 -10.94 -0.39
N ILE A 192 -8.93 -9.67 -0.08
CA ILE A 192 -8.46 -9.06 1.16
C ILE A 192 -9.66 -8.91 2.09
N THR A 193 -9.72 -9.77 3.10
CA THR A 193 -10.70 -9.59 4.17
C THR A 193 -10.40 -8.29 4.91
N LEU A 194 -11.44 -7.52 5.21
CA LEU A 194 -11.38 -6.57 6.32
C LEU A 194 -11.19 -7.42 7.58
N GLU A 195 -9.96 -7.53 8.10
CA GLU A 195 -9.79 -7.97 9.49
C GLU A 195 -10.57 -6.94 10.33
N SER A 196 -11.67 -7.38 10.94
CA SER A 196 -12.57 -6.57 11.73
C SER A 196 -11.86 -6.08 13.01
N SER A 197 -11.00 -5.07 12.88
CA SER A 197 -10.70 -4.17 13.97
C SER A 197 -11.63 -2.95 13.83
N GLU A 198 -12.66 -2.98 14.66
CA GLU A 198 -13.68 -1.94 14.87
C GLU A 198 -14.74 -1.74 13.79
N THR A 199 -15.97 -1.80 14.28
CA THR A 199 -17.24 -1.54 13.62
C THR A 199 -17.27 -0.13 13.01
N ASP A 200 -16.91 -0.03 11.74
CA ASP A 200 -17.49 0.98 10.85
C ASP A 200 -17.84 0.29 9.53
N PHE A 201 -19.13 -0.02 9.41
CA PHE A 201 -19.75 -0.70 8.29
C PHE A 201 -19.76 0.27 7.09
N VAL A 202 -18.66 0.40 6.35
CA VAL A 202 -18.74 0.95 4.99
C VAL A 202 -19.30 -0.15 4.10
N LYS A 203 -20.63 -0.20 4.00
CA LYS A 203 -21.32 -1.03 3.01
C LYS A 203 -20.82 -0.63 1.61
N PRO A 204 -20.71 -1.59 0.67
CA PRO A 204 -20.56 -1.25 -0.73
C PRO A 204 -21.75 -0.36 -1.13
N TYR A 205 -21.48 0.73 -1.84
CA TYR A 205 -22.48 1.66 -2.35
C TYR A 205 -23.47 0.91 -3.25
N SER A 206 -24.53 0.37 -2.65
CA SER A 206 -25.75 -0.02 -3.33
C SER A 206 -26.76 1.09 -3.08
N ASN A 207 -27.12 1.77 -4.15
CA ASN A 207 -28.12 2.84 -4.20
C ASN A 207 -29.34 2.50 -3.34
N HIS A 208 -29.53 3.23 -2.24
CA HIS A 208 -30.84 3.64 -1.73
C HIS A 208 -30.61 4.64 -0.58
N PHE A 209 -31.19 5.83 -0.71
CA PHE A 209 -31.37 6.74 0.41
C PHE A 209 -32.08 6.00 1.54
N GLU A 210 -31.43 5.85 2.69
CA GLU A 210 -32.13 5.53 3.92
C GLU A 210 -31.53 6.34 5.06
N PHE A 211 -32.41 7.14 5.66
CA PHE A 211 -32.14 8.04 6.77
C PHE A 211 -31.58 7.26 7.96
N LEU A 212 -30.45 7.70 8.50
CA LEU A 212 -29.95 7.18 9.77
C LEU A 212 -30.88 7.67 10.90
N TYR A 213 -31.80 6.80 11.34
CA TYR A 213 -32.43 6.94 12.65
C TYR A 213 -31.41 6.56 13.74
N SER A 214 -31.04 7.52 14.59
CA SER A 214 -30.34 7.24 15.84
C SER A 214 -31.25 6.43 16.77
N LYS A 215 -30.75 5.30 17.29
CA LYS A 215 -31.37 4.52 18.36
C LYS A 215 -30.82 4.89 19.75
N ASP A 216 -30.43 6.14 19.94
CA ASP A 216 -29.96 6.63 21.24
C ASP A 216 -30.68 7.95 21.60
N PRO A 217 -31.61 7.95 22.57
CA PRO A 217 -32.44 9.13 22.88
C PRO A 217 -31.71 10.25 23.63
N ASP A 218 -30.46 10.06 24.07
CA ASP A 218 -29.79 11.00 24.98
C ASP A 218 -28.49 11.65 24.45
N ARG A 219 -28.22 11.63 23.15
CA ARG A 219 -27.04 12.32 22.58
C ARG A 219 -27.37 13.35 21.51
N LEU A 220 -28.10 14.39 21.94
CA LEU A 220 -28.10 15.69 21.27
C LEU A 220 -26.76 16.40 21.55
N SER A 221 -25.80 16.28 20.65
CA SER A 221 -24.71 17.26 20.57
C SER A 221 -24.53 17.68 19.12
N GLN A 222 -24.83 18.96 18.90
CA GLN A 222 -24.79 19.66 17.63
C GLN A 222 -23.47 19.49 16.90
N VAL A 223 -23.54 19.24 15.60
CA VAL A 223 -22.43 19.50 14.67
C VAL A 223 -22.98 20.37 13.54
N PRO A 224 -22.29 21.45 13.12
CA PRO A 224 -22.88 22.53 12.35
C PRO A 224 -23.27 22.12 10.93
N LEU A 225 -24.32 22.76 10.41
CA LEU A 225 -24.58 22.84 8.97
C LEU A 225 -23.36 23.46 8.27
N CYS A 226 -22.81 22.76 7.28
CA CYS A 226 -22.17 23.40 6.14
C CYS A 226 -23.19 23.43 4.99
N LEU A 227 -23.40 24.63 4.46
CA LEU A 227 -24.30 24.97 3.35
C LEU A 227 -24.00 24.18 2.07
#